data_AF-A0A2G5TIF4-F1
#
_entry.id   AF-A0A2G5TIF4-F1
#
_cell.length_a   1.000
_cell.length_b   1.000
_cell.length_c   1.000
_cell.angle_alpha   90.00
_cell.angle_beta   90.00
_cell.angle_gamma   90.00
#
_symmetry.space_group_name_H-M   'P 1'
#
loop_
_entity.id
_entity.type
_entity.pdbx_description
1 polymer ?
#
loop_
_entity_poly.entity_id
_entity_poly.type
_entity_poly.pdbx_seq_one_letter_code
_entity_poly.pdbx_strand_id
1 'polypeptide(L)'
;MRLALVLALVSSLQIFQQSSVDPNQYDTIWQASLVTAAFPIGKFIATCFLSFNNVNLHSELDRCARLLIVGAVISAIPIISSPGIFYLILRPDEYPLDECTETVSIDGDAPEPIKSSHPVLFVFVLMVINVSIGVPLMQTFSTLIFSYYGMPKNLASIFSVLYPILQLIPVMISTRINVSRKRLVLGGYLVAIEAQFFLLLTSSYPYIPEKHQMIAMTVLLLILSISFVIPCNTALCILFEQFDGSNVKTASKSRCVMWFLASISTLTFSKVLVTYGFAVAFFPYFLGSVVSYAVMLFIFPSKHSFVIKL
;
A
#
# COMPACT_ATOMS: atom_id res chain seq x y z
N MET A 1 10.33 -11.96 11.95
CA MET A 1 10.58 -10.50 12.16
C MET A 1 11.52 -9.89 11.12
N ARG A 2 12.67 -10.50 10.81
CA ARG A 2 13.57 -10.03 9.72
C ARG A 2 12.86 -9.95 8.36
N LEU A 3 12.07 -10.96 7.99
CA LEU A 3 11.31 -10.97 6.73
C LEU A 3 10.28 -9.83 6.65
N ALA A 4 9.52 -9.56 7.72
CA ALA A 4 8.54 -8.46 7.75
C ALA A 4 9.22 -7.09 7.65
N LEU A 5 10.39 -6.91 8.27
CA LEU A 5 11.20 -5.70 8.15
C LEU A 5 11.77 -5.54 6.74
N VAL A 6 12.27 -6.63 6.13
CA VAL A 6 12.77 -6.64 4.75
C VAL A 6 11.62 -6.35 3.76
N LEU A 7 10.45 -6.94 3.96
CA LEU A 7 9.27 -6.68 3.12
C LEU A 7 8.75 -5.25 3.29
N ALA A 8 8.74 -4.71 4.51
CA ALA A 8 8.41 -3.32 4.77
C ALA A 8 9.44 -2.37 4.13
N LEU A 9 10.74 -2.70 4.20
CA LEU A 9 11.81 -1.93 3.55
C LEU A 9 11.69 -1.96 2.03
N VAL A 10 11.47 -3.14 1.44
CA VAL A 10 11.24 -3.32 0.00
C VAL A 10 9.98 -2.58 -0.45
N SER A 11 8.91 -2.62 0.35
CA SER A 11 7.67 -1.87 0.10
C SER A 11 7.89 -0.36 0.19
N SER A 12 8.60 0.14 1.20
CA SER A 12 8.99 1.55 1.34
C SER A 12 9.89 2.03 0.19
N LEU A 13 10.82 1.20 -0.28
CA LEU A 13 11.66 1.51 -1.44
C LEU A 13 10.85 1.52 -2.75
N GLN A 14 9.88 0.61 -2.90
CA GLN A 14 8.94 0.63 -4.02
C GLN A 14 8.07 1.90 -4.00
N ILE A 15 7.58 2.31 -2.82
CA ILE A 15 6.84 3.56 -2.61
C ILE A 15 7.67 4.77 -3.00
N PHE A 16 8.90 4.86 -2.47
CA PHE A 16 9.85 5.94 -2.75
C PHE A 16 10.14 6.07 -4.25
N GLN A 17 10.30 4.95 -4.92
CA GLN A 17 10.58 4.90 -6.34
C GLN A 17 9.40 5.40 -7.19
N GLN A 18 8.17 5.02 -6.87
CA GLN A 18 6.99 5.51 -7.57
C GLN A 18 6.74 7.00 -7.32
N SER A 19 7.05 7.48 -6.11
CA SER A 19 6.87 8.90 -5.76
C SER A 19 7.95 9.82 -6.29
N SER A 20 9.06 9.24 -6.77
CA SER A 20 10.18 9.94 -7.42
C SER A 20 9.97 10.18 -8.92
N VAL A 21 8.93 9.58 -9.54
CA VAL A 21 8.61 9.84 -10.95
C VAL A 21 8.02 11.23 -11.08
N ASP A 22 8.72 12.12 -11.78
CA ASP A 22 8.24 13.48 -12.03
C ASP A 22 7.24 13.50 -13.21
N PRO A 23 5.94 13.78 -12.97
CA PRO A 23 4.95 13.84 -14.05
C PRO A 23 5.24 14.96 -15.08
N ASN A 24 6.11 15.92 -14.77
CA ASN A 24 6.50 16.98 -15.71
C ASN A 24 7.44 16.51 -16.83
N GLN A 25 7.96 15.29 -16.76
CA GLN A 25 8.76 14.70 -17.84
C GLN A 25 7.91 14.18 -19.01
N TYR A 26 6.58 14.25 -18.91
CA TYR A 26 5.65 13.76 -19.92
C TYR A 26 4.83 14.90 -20.53
N ASP A 27 4.67 14.89 -21.84
CA ASP A 27 3.92 15.91 -22.60
C ASP A 27 2.42 15.86 -22.32
N THR A 28 1.91 14.68 -21.92
CA THR A 28 0.49 14.48 -21.65
C THR A 28 0.24 13.79 -20.31
N ILE A 29 -0.85 14.19 -19.64
CA ILE A 29 -1.34 13.55 -18.41
C ILE A 29 -1.60 12.05 -18.64
N TRP A 30 -2.01 11.67 -19.86
CA TRP A 30 -2.21 10.27 -20.24
C TRP A 30 -0.92 9.47 -20.24
N GLN A 31 0.18 10.02 -20.75
CA GLN A 31 1.49 9.36 -20.70
C GLN A 31 1.95 9.19 -19.25
N ALA A 32 1.81 10.22 -18.42
CA ALA A 32 2.14 10.13 -16.98
C ALA A 32 1.29 9.05 -16.27
N SER A 33 -0.03 9.01 -16.52
CA SER A 33 -0.93 7.99 -15.97
C SER A 33 -0.62 6.58 -16.47
N LEU A 34 -0.22 6.42 -17.73
CA LEU A 34 0.09 5.11 -18.29
C LEU A 34 1.43 4.57 -17.76
N VAL A 35 2.45 5.42 -17.68
CA VAL A 35 3.76 5.03 -17.11
C VAL A 35 3.62 4.67 -15.63
N THR A 36 2.84 5.44 -14.88
CA THR A 36 2.61 5.16 -13.47
C THR A 36 1.71 3.95 -13.24
N ALA A 37 0.73 3.70 -14.12
CA ALA A 37 -0.09 2.50 -14.09
C ALA A 37 0.65 1.24 -14.57
N ALA A 38 1.77 1.36 -15.30
CA ALA A 38 2.54 0.22 -15.77
C ALA A 38 3.00 -0.69 -14.63
N PHE A 39 3.34 -0.12 -13.47
CA PHE A 39 3.72 -0.90 -12.29
C PHE A 39 2.58 -1.74 -11.72
N PRO A 40 1.42 -1.19 -11.30
CA PRO A 40 0.31 -1.99 -10.80
C PRO A 40 -0.25 -2.95 -11.86
N ILE A 41 -0.24 -2.58 -13.15
CA ILE A 41 -0.63 -3.46 -14.26
C ILE A 41 0.34 -4.65 -14.36
N GLY A 42 1.65 -4.41 -14.28
CA GLY A 42 2.65 -5.48 -14.28
C GLY A 42 2.48 -6.43 -13.10
N LYS A 43 2.20 -5.90 -11.90
CA LYS A 43 1.90 -6.70 -10.71
C LYS A 43 0.59 -7.48 -10.85
N PHE A 44 -0.43 -6.90 -11.48
CA PHE A 44 -1.69 -7.58 -11.80
C PHE A 44 -1.45 -8.76 -12.73
N ILE A 45 -0.77 -8.56 -13.86
CA ILE A 45 -0.48 -9.63 -14.83
C ILE A 45 0.35 -10.74 -14.18
N ALA A 46 1.38 -10.40 -13.41
CA ALA A 46 2.20 -11.37 -12.70
C ALA A 46 1.39 -12.18 -11.66
N THR A 47 0.53 -11.51 -10.90
CA THR A 47 -0.32 -12.20 -9.90
C THR A 47 -1.41 -13.05 -10.56
N CYS A 48 -1.96 -12.65 -11.70
CA CYS A 48 -2.84 -13.50 -12.50
C CYS A 48 -2.10 -14.75 -12.99
N PHE A 49 -0.90 -14.59 -13.55
CA PHE A 49 -0.09 -15.71 -14.02
C PHE A 49 0.19 -16.73 -12.91
N LEU A 50 0.57 -16.27 -11.71
CA LEU A 50 0.77 -17.12 -10.53
C LEU A 50 -0.52 -17.76 -10.00
N SER A 51 -1.67 -17.13 -10.21
CA SER A 51 -2.96 -17.65 -9.75
C SER A 51 -3.49 -18.81 -10.60
N PHE A 52 -3.08 -18.86 -11.88
CA PHE A 52 -3.54 -19.86 -12.85
C PHE A 52 -2.52 -20.95 -13.15
N ASN A 53 -1.25 -20.77 -12.81
CA ASN A 53 -0.19 -21.75 -13.04
C ASN A 53 0.33 -22.33 -11.72
N ASN A 54 0.69 -23.62 -11.73
CA ASN A 54 1.48 -24.21 -10.64
C ASN A 54 2.92 -23.76 -10.85
N VAL A 55 3.40 -22.82 -10.05
CA VAL A 55 4.75 -22.26 -10.22
C VAL A 55 5.54 -22.38 -8.94
N ASN A 56 6.81 -22.76 -9.11
CA ASN A 56 7.76 -22.86 -8.02
C ASN A 56 8.11 -21.42 -7.58
N LEU A 57 7.61 -21.02 -6.39
CA LEU A 57 7.67 -19.64 -5.89
C LEU A 57 9.09 -19.06 -5.94
N HIS A 58 10.09 -19.92 -5.73
CA HIS A 58 11.51 -19.59 -5.72
C HIS A 58 12.02 -19.09 -7.08
N SER A 59 11.74 -19.81 -8.17
CA SER A 59 12.26 -19.41 -9.49
C SER A 59 11.55 -18.15 -10.00
N GLU A 60 10.29 -17.94 -9.61
CA GLU A 60 9.51 -16.79 -10.03
C GLU A 60 9.83 -15.52 -9.25
N LEU A 61 10.13 -15.59 -7.95
CA LEU A 61 10.59 -14.41 -7.20
C LEU A 61 11.93 -13.90 -7.76
N ASP A 62 12.85 -14.81 -8.06
CA ASP A 62 14.13 -14.47 -8.70
C ASP A 62 13.94 -13.93 -10.13
N ARG A 63 13.05 -14.52 -10.93
CA ARG A 63 12.70 -13.98 -12.26
C ARG A 63 12.04 -12.61 -12.17
N CYS A 64 11.13 -12.42 -11.23
CA CYS A 64 10.48 -11.13 -10.98
C CYS A 64 11.49 -10.06 -10.54
N ALA A 65 12.42 -10.38 -9.63
CA ALA A 65 13.47 -9.46 -9.21
C ALA A 65 14.38 -9.07 -10.39
N ARG A 66 14.78 -10.05 -11.23
CA ARG A 66 15.58 -9.81 -12.44
C ARG A 66 14.82 -8.98 -13.48
N LEU A 67 13.54 -9.27 -13.72
CA LEU A 67 12.68 -8.48 -14.61
C LEU A 67 12.48 -7.05 -14.11
N LEU A 68 12.40 -6.84 -12.79
CA LEU A 68 12.31 -5.51 -12.19
C LEU A 68 13.59 -4.70 -12.44
N ILE A 69 14.76 -5.34 -12.35
CA ILE A 69 16.05 -4.74 -12.70
C ILE A 69 16.13 -4.44 -14.19
N VAL A 70 15.74 -5.38 -15.06
CA VAL A 70 15.73 -5.18 -16.52
C VAL A 70 14.79 -4.03 -16.91
N GLY A 71 13.57 -4.01 -16.36
CA GLY A 71 12.62 -2.92 -16.56
C GLY A 71 13.17 -1.57 -16.11
N ALA A 72 13.86 -1.54 -14.97
CA ALA A 72 14.55 -0.35 -14.48
C ALA A 72 15.64 0.14 -15.44
N VAL A 73 16.49 -0.76 -15.93
CA VAL A 73 17.57 -0.47 -16.87
C VAL A 73 17.02 0.04 -18.20
N ILE A 74 15.98 -0.59 -18.75
CA ILE A 74 15.31 -0.17 -19.99
C ILE A 74 14.67 1.21 -19.82
N SER A 75 14.06 1.48 -18.66
CA SER A 75 13.49 2.79 -18.36
C SER A 75 14.53 3.88 -18.08
N ALA A 76 15.83 3.53 -18.01
CA ALA A 76 16.95 4.43 -17.65
C ALA A 76 16.75 5.21 -16.34
N ILE A 77 15.88 4.73 -15.44
CA ILE A 77 15.63 5.34 -14.13
C ILE A 77 16.35 4.48 -13.08
N PRO A 78 17.55 4.88 -12.61
CA PRO A 78 18.38 4.07 -11.70
C PRO A 78 17.72 3.77 -10.35
N ILE A 79 16.71 4.55 -9.97
CA ILE A 79 15.94 4.36 -8.74
C ILE A 79 15.05 3.10 -8.84
N ILE A 80 14.63 2.72 -10.06
CA ILE A 80 13.69 1.61 -10.28
C ILE A 80 14.27 0.23 -9.95
N SER A 81 15.59 0.11 -10.03
CA SER A 81 16.30 -1.14 -9.76
C SER A 81 16.53 -1.40 -8.27
N SER A 82 16.40 -0.38 -7.41
CA SER A 82 16.82 -0.48 -6.01
C SER A 82 16.12 -1.60 -5.22
N PRO A 83 14.79 -1.83 -5.32
CA PRO A 83 14.15 -2.89 -4.53
C PRO A 83 14.51 -4.29 -5.04
N GLY A 84 14.72 -4.43 -6.36
CA GLY A 84 15.16 -5.68 -6.98
C GLY A 84 16.61 -6.04 -6.61
N ILE A 85 17.51 -5.05 -6.62
CA ILE A 85 18.91 -5.20 -6.19
C ILE A 85 18.97 -5.52 -4.69
N PHE A 86 18.25 -4.78 -3.85
CA PHE A 86 18.22 -5.02 -2.40
C PHE A 86 17.67 -6.42 -2.08
N TYR A 87 16.62 -6.88 -2.78
CA TYR A 87 16.14 -8.24 -2.60
C TYR A 87 17.20 -9.29 -2.98
N LEU A 88 17.89 -9.12 -4.13
CA LEU A 88 18.94 -10.07 -4.54
C LEU A 88 20.13 -10.11 -3.57
N ILE A 89 20.46 -8.97 -2.95
CA ILE A 89 21.53 -8.88 -1.92
C ILE A 89 21.09 -9.49 -0.59
N LEU A 90 19.83 -9.26 -0.19
CA LEU A 90 19.31 -9.67 1.12
C LEU A 90 18.65 -11.05 1.10
N ARG A 91 18.65 -11.76 -0.04
CA ARG A 91 18.08 -13.10 -0.11
C ARG A 91 18.91 -14.03 0.79
N PRO A 92 18.30 -14.80 1.70
CA PRO A 92 19.03 -15.84 2.44
C PRO A 92 19.51 -16.94 1.48
N ASP A 93 20.73 -17.46 1.73
CA ASP A 93 21.39 -18.47 0.89
C ASP A 93 20.81 -19.87 1.08
N GLU A 94 20.24 -20.16 2.25
CA GLU A 94 19.52 -21.38 2.56
C GLU A 94 18.11 -21.02 3.02
N TYR A 95 17.12 -21.48 2.26
CA TYR A 95 15.72 -21.50 2.69
C TYR A 95 15.43 -22.90 3.24
N PRO A 96 14.72 -23.03 4.38
CA PRO A 96 14.32 -24.33 4.88
C PRO A 96 13.56 -25.11 3.81
N LEU A 97 13.90 -26.41 3.69
CA LEU A 97 13.44 -27.32 2.63
C LEU A 97 11.95 -27.68 2.71
N ASP A 98 11.31 -27.40 3.84
CA ASP A 98 9.86 -27.48 4.00
C ASP A 98 9.25 -26.12 3.69
N GLU A 99 8.15 -26.10 2.93
CA GLU A 99 7.39 -24.91 2.52
C GLU A 99 7.20 -23.90 3.67
N CYS A 100 8.18 -23.02 3.87
CA CYS A 100 8.14 -21.98 4.89
C CYS A 100 7.25 -20.83 4.41
N THR A 101 5.95 -21.09 4.38
CA THR A 101 4.92 -20.11 4.74
C THR A 101 4.85 -19.92 6.26
N GLU A 102 5.89 -20.27 7.01
CA GLU A 102 6.00 -20.00 8.44
C GLU A 102 6.12 -18.50 8.70
N THR A 103 4.95 -17.88 8.82
CA THR A 103 4.80 -16.68 9.65
C THR A 103 5.19 -17.03 11.08
N VAL A 104 6.47 -16.85 11.40
CA VAL A 104 6.98 -16.50 12.74
C VAL A 104 6.31 -17.29 13.89
N SER A 105 6.69 -18.55 14.10
CA SER A 105 6.73 -19.09 15.46
C SER A 105 7.98 -18.53 16.15
N ILE A 106 7.84 -17.40 16.84
CA ILE A 106 8.78 -17.06 17.91
C ILE A 106 8.35 -17.94 19.07
N ASP A 107 9.10 -19.03 19.25
CA ASP A 107 8.96 -20.03 20.30
C ASP A 107 7.69 -20.90 20.18
N GLY A 108 7.87 -22.21 20.34
CA GLY A 108 6.88 -23.28 20.11
C GLY A 108 5.62 -23.28 20.99
N ASP A 109 5.28 -22.15 21.60
CA ASP A 109 4.08 -21.95 22.44
C ASP A 109 3.18 -20.79 21.94
N ALA A 110 3.47 -20.20 20.77
CA ALA A 110 2.61 -19.18 20.20
C ALA A 110 1.26 -19.80 19.76
N PRO A 111 0.11 -19.35 20.30
CA PRO A 111 -1.19 -19.91 19.93
C PRO A 111 -1.45 -19.72 18.43
N GLU A 112 -2.00 -20.74 17.78
CA GLU A 112 -2.35 -20.70 16.35
C GLU A 112 -3.10 -19.40 15.99
N PRO A 113 -2.78 -18.78 14.84
CA PRO A 113 -3.44 -17.57 14.40
C PRO A 113 -4.94 -17.82 14.25
N ILE A 114 -5.75 -16.95 14.86
CA ILE A 114 -7.20 -17.04 14.78
C ILE A 114 -7.63 -16.81 13.33
N LYS A 115 -8.37 -17.76 12.76
CA LYS A 115 -8.95 -17.65 11.43
C LYS A 115 -10.30 -16.94 11.48
N SER A 116 -10.59 -16.15 10.45
CA SER A 116 -11.90 -15.50 10.30
C SER A 116 -12.96 -16.57 10.02
N SER A 117 -14.20 -16.32 10.42
CA SER A 117 -15.36 -17.12 9.99
C SER A 117 -15.60 -17.04 8.48
N HIS A 118 -15.08 -16.01 7.82
CA HIS A 118 -15.21 -15.79 6.37
C HIS A 118 -13.85 -15.40 5.77
N PRO A 119 -12.87 -16.33 5.69
CA PRO A 119 -11.47 -16.01 5.37
C PRO A 119 -11.30 -15.40 3.97
N VAL A 120 -12.05 -15.88 2.97
CA VAL A 120 -12.02 -15.36 1.59
C VAL A 120 -12.55 -13.92 1.53
N LEU A 121 -13.72 -13.68 2.14
CA LEU A 121 -14.31 -12.33 2.18
C LEU A 121 -13.41 -11.37 2.96
N PHE A 122 -12.85 -11.83 4.07
CA PHE A 122 -11.95 -11.02 4.89
C PHE A 122 -10.71 -10.59 4.12
N VAL A 123 -10.02 -11.52 3.44
CA VAL A 123 -8.83 -11.17 2.65
C VAL A 123 -9.20 -10.29 1.45
N PHE A 124 -10.35 -10.52 0.81
CA PHE A 124 -10.84 -9.65 -0.26
C PHE A 124 -11.04 -8.21 0.25
N VAL A 125 -11.80 -8.03 1.33
CA VAL A 125 -12.07 -6.71 1.94
C VAL A 125 -10.77 -6.05 2.41
N LEU A 126 -9.83 -6.83 2.94
CA LEU A 126 -8.51 -6.35 3.36
C LEU A 126 -7.69 -5.80 2.18
N MET A 127 -7.79 -6.42 1.00
CA MET A 127 -7.15 -5.93 -0.22
C MET A 127 -7.84 -4.69 -0.78
N VAL A 128 -9.18 -4.63 -0.72
CA VAL A 128 -9.95 -3.45 -1.14
C VAL A 128 -9.61 -2.24 -0.27
N ILE A 129 -9.64 -2.38 1.05
CA ILE A 129 -9.34 -1.24 1.94
C ILE A 129 -7.92 -0.73 1.77
N ASN A 130 -6.93 -1.60 1.51
CA ASN A 130 -5.55 -1.19 1.25
C ASN A 130 -5.44 -0.28 0.02
N VAL A 131 -6.28 -0.47 -0.99
CA VAL A 131 -6.36 0.43 -2.15
C VAL A 131 -7.15 1.68 -1.80
N SER A 132 -8.31 1.52 -1.15
CA SER A 132 -9.26 2.60 -0.87
C SER A 132 -8.76 3.63 0.16
N ILE A 133 -7.82 3.30 1.05
CA ILE A 133 -7.19 4.32 1.92
C ILE A 133 -6.23 5.26 1.16
N GLY A 134 -6.07 5.08 -0.15
CA GLY A 134 -5.33 6.01 -1.02
C GLY A 134 -3.84 5.70 -1.15
N VAL A 135 -3.40 4.48 -0.81
CA VAL A 135 -1.99 4.07 -0.98
C VAL A 135 -1.48 4.28 -2.41
N PRO A 136 -2.17 3.81 -3.48
CA PRO A 136 -1.67 3.98 -4.84
C PRO A 136 -1.62 5.46 -5.25
N LEU A 137 -2.54 6.28 -4.73
CA LEU A 137 -2.60 7.71 -5.01
C LEU A 137 -1.39 8.44 -4.42
N MET A 138 -1.08 8.18 -3.15
CA MET A 138 0.06 8.80 -2.49
C MET A 138 1.38 8.34 -3.10
N GLN A 139 1.50 7.04 -3.41
CA GLN A 139 2.66 6.47 -4.10
C GLN A 139 2.91 7.12 -5.47
N THR A 140 1.84 7.40 -6.21
CA THR A 140 1.96 7.72 -7.64
C THR A 140 1.82 9.20 -7.95
N PHE A 141 0.95 9.89 -7.22
CA PHE A 141 0.51 11.25 -7.54
C PHE A 141 0.76 12.23 -6.40
N SER A 142 1.58 11.91 -5.40
CA SER A 142 1.88 12.81 -4.28
C SER A 142 2.39 14.18 -4.77
N THR A 143 3.35 14.22 -5.70
CA THR A 143 3.83 15.47 -6.30
C THR A 143 2.72 16.26 -6.98
N LEU A 144 1.86 15.58 -7.75
CA LEU A 144 0.71 16.18 -8.44
C LEU A 144 -0.30 16.77 -7.45
N ILE A 145 -0.63 16.04 -6.40
CA ILE A 145 -1.58 16.45 -5.36
C ILE A 145 -1.04 17.67 -4.60
N PHE A 146 0.25 17.68 -4.23
CA PHE A 146 0.85 18.82 -3.55
C PHE A 146 0.88 20.06 -4.45
N SER A 147 1.26 19.90 -5.71
CA SER A 147 1.26 21.01 -6.69
C SER A 147 -0.14 21.52 -7.01
N TYR A 148 -1.17 20.66 -6.97
CA TYR A 148 -2.57 21.06 -7.21
C TYR A 148 -3.05 22.13 -6.21
N TYR A 149 -2.59 22.10 -4.96
CA TYR A 149 -2.92 23.10 -3.93
C TYR A 149 -1.95 24.29 -3.88
N GLY A 150 -1.16 24.51 -4.92
CA GLY A 150 -0.29 25.69 -5.04
C GLY A 150 1.09 25.55 -4.40
N MET A 151 1.48 24.35 -3.94
CA MET A 151 2.85 24.12 -3.48
C MET A 151 3.83 24.24 -4.65
N PRO A 152 4.94 24.99 -4.51
CA PRO A 152 5.98 25.05 -5.54
C PRO A 152 6.49 23.64 -5.87
N LYS A 153 6.72 23.37 -7.17
CA LYS A 153 7.10 22.03 -7.66
C LYS A 153 8.32 21.43 -6.94
N ASN A 154 9.32 22.26 -6.61
CA ASN A 154 10.51 21.81 -5.88
C ASN A 154 10.16 21.30 -4.48
N LEU A 155 9.28 22.01 -3.76
CA LEU A 155 8.79 21.59 -2.45
C LEU A 155 7.92 20.34 -2.56
N ALA A 156 7.03 20.28 -3.56
CA ALA A 156 6.16 19.12 -3.79
C ALA A 156 6.98 17.82 -4.00
N SER A 157 8.06 17.91 -4.78
CA SER A 157 9.01 16.81 -5.00
C SER A 157 9.78 16.44 -3.72
N ILE A 158 10.24 17.42 -2.95
CA ILE A 158 10.89 17.14 -1.65
C ILE A 158 9.92 16.39 -0.72
N PHE A 159 8.67 16.83 -0.62
CA PHE A 159 7.67 16.19 0.23
C PHE A 159 7.28 14.79 -0.26
N SER A 160 7.22 14.56 -1.58
CA SER A 160 6.93 13.23 -2.15
C SER A 160 8.04 12.20 -1.88
N VAL A 161 9.27 12.67 -1.70
CA VAL A 161 10.45 11.86 -1.35
C VAL A 161 10.61 11.72 0.17
N LEU A 162 10.13 12.69 0.95
CA LEU A 162 10.27 12.71 2.41
C LEU A 162 9.30 11.77 3.12
N TYR A 163 8.03 11.71 2.70
CA TYR A 163 7.04 10.90 3.41
C TYR A 163 7.37 9.38 3.45
N PRO A 164 7.95 8.74 2.41
CA PRO A 164 8.36 7.34 2.46
C PRO A 164 9.47 7.09 3.50
N ILE A 165 10.35 8.07 3.72
CA ILE A 165 11.38 8.01 4.78
C ILE A 165 10.71 8.10 6.15
N LEU A 166 9.75 9.02 6.31
CA LEU A 166 9.00 9.18 7.56
C LEU A 166 8.17 7.94 7.91
N GLN A 167 7.72 7.16 6.93
CA GLN A 167 7.04 5.88 7.14
C GLN A 167 7.91 4.82 7.85
N LEU A 168 9.25 4.94 7.82
CA LEU A 168 10.14 4.01 8.52
C LEU A 168 10.04 4.17 10.05
N ILE A 169 9.74 5.39 10.53
CA ILE A 169 9.64 5.70 11.96
C ILE A 169 8.54 4.86 12.65
N PRO A 170 7.26 4.89 12.23
CA PRO A 170 6.21 4.08 12.85
C PRO A 170 6.46 2.59 12.66
N VAL A 171 7.11 2.14 11.58
CA VAL A 171 7.51 0.73 11.42
C VAL A 171 8.50 0.35 12.51
N MET A 172 9.57 1.12 12.70
CA MET A 172 10.55 0.86 13.77
C MET A 172 9.91 0.91 15.16
N ILE A 173 9.03 1.88 15.42
CA ILE A 173 8.32 1.98 16.71
C ILE A 173 7.41 0.77 16.92
N SER A 174 6.67 0.32 15.90
CA SER A 174 5.76 -0.83 15.99
C SER A 174 6.49 -2.13 16.37
N THR A 175 7.78 -2.26 16.01
CA THR A 175 8.60 -3.41 16.42
C THR A 175 8.96 -3.42 17.90
N ARG A 176 8.81 -2.29 18.60
CA ARG A 176 9.21 -2.10 20.00
C ARG A 176 8.03 -2.04 20.96
N ILE A 177 6.80 -1.86 20.46
CA ILE A 177 5.61 -1.71 21.30
C ILE A 177 4.75 -2.99 21.20
N ASN A 178 4.38 -3.54 22.35
CA ASN A 178 3.43 -4.65 22.44
C ASN A 178 1.99 -4.16 22.25
N VAL A 179 1.57 -4.00 20.99
CA VAL A 179 0.18 -3.71 20.62
C VAL A 179 -0.45 -4.94 19.98
N SER A 180 -1.68 -5.27 20.37
CA SER A 180 -2.42 -6.36 19.72
C SER A 180 -2.60 -6.09 18.22
N ARG A 181 -2.43 -7.11 17.37
CA ARG A 181 -2.62 -7.00 15.90
C ARG A 181 -3.95 -6.37 15.52
N LYS A 182 -5.03 -6.72 16.23
CA LYS A 182 -6.36 -6.14 16.02
C LYS A 182 -6.35 -4.61 16.14
N ARG A 183 -5.74 -4.07 17.20
CA ARG A 183 -5.61 -2.62 17.40
C ARG A 183 -4.68 -1.97 16.38
N LEU A 184 -3.59 -2.63 15.99
CA LEU A 184 -2.68 -2.11 14.96
C LEU A 184 -3.38 -1.98 13.60
N VAL A 185 -4.13 -3.01 13.19
CA VAL A 185 -4.80 -3.03 11.89
C VAL A 185 -6.05 -2.16 11.89
N LEU A 186 -7.02 -2.43 12.78
CA LEU A 186 -8.27 -1.68 12.81
C LEU A 186 -8.08 -0.24 13.30
N GLY A 187 -7.14 0.00 14.22
CA GLY A 187 -6.79 1.37 14.63
C GLY A 187 -6.05 2.12 13.53
N GLY A 188 -5.10 1.47 12.84
CA GLY A 188 -4.39 2.08 11.71
C GLY A 188 -5.33 2.49 10.57
N TYR A 189 -6.27 1.61 10.19
CA TYR A 189 -7.27 1.95 9.19
C TYR A 189 -8.23 3.06 9.66
N LEU A 190 -8.63 3.06 10.93
CA LEU A 190 -9.48 4.12 11.49
C LEU A 190 -8.81 5.49 11.37
N VAL A 191 -7.56 5.59 11.81
CA VAL A 191 -6.77 6.83 11.69
C VAL A 191 -6.62 7.27 10.23
N ALA A 192 -6.40 6.32 9.31
CA ALA A 192 -6.34 6.64 7.89
C ALA A 192 -7.68 7.19 7.37
N ILE A 193 -8.81 6.58 7.76
CA ILE A 193 -10.15 7.02 7.36
C ILE A 193 -10.49 8.40 7.94
N GLU A 194 -10.13 8.67 9.20
CA GLU A 194 -10.27 9.99 9.82
C GLU A 194 -9.45 11.04 9.06
N ALA A 195 -8.20 10.73 8.70
CA ALA A 195 -7.38 11.62 7.87
C ALA A 195 -8.02 11.87 6.49
N GLN A 196 -8.58 10.83 5.85
CA GLN A 196 -9.33 10.98 4.58
C GLN A 196 -10.56 11.88 4.74
N PHE A 197 -11.31 11.74 5.84
CA PHE A 197 -12.46 12.59 6.14
C PHE A 197 -12.03 14.07 6.27
N PHE A 198 -10.99 14.34 7.05
CA PHE A 198 -10.48 15.71 7.21
C PHE A 198 -9.89 16.27 5.92
N LEU A 199 -9.31 15.45 5.04
CA LEU A 199 -8.87 15.86 3.70
C LEU A 199 -10.05 16.30 2.83
N LEU A 200 -11.13 15.53 2.83
CA LEU A 200 -12.35 15.88 2.08
C LEU A 200 -13.00 17.15 2.63
N LEU A 201 -13.08 17.29 3.95
CA LEU A 201 -13.61 18.47 4.60
C LEU A 201 -12.77 19.71 4.26
N THR A 202 -11.44 19.63 4.45
CA THR A 202 -10.50 20.74 4.20
C THR A 202 -10.49 21.15 2.72
N SER A 203 -10.58 20.19 1.81
CA SER A 203 -10.64 20.48 0.36
C SER A 203 -11.96 21.10 -0.09
N SER A 204 -13.07 20.75 0.57
CA SER A 204 -14.41 21.22 0.19
C SER A 204 -14.84 22.49 0.92
N TYR A 205 -14.12 22.91 1.96
CA TYR A 205 -14.51 24.04 2.79
C TYR A 205 -14.06 25.38 2.16
N PRO A 206 -14.99 26.25 1.73
CA PRO A 206 -14.68 27.39 0.88
C PRO A 206 -14.05 28.58 1.62
N TYR A 207 -14.10 28.60 2.96
CA TYR A 207 -13.67 29.75 3.75
C TYR A 207 -12.24 29.66 4.29
N ILE A 208 -11.48 28.60 3.97
CA ILE A 208 -10.06 28.53 4.36
C ILE A 208 -9.24 29.33 3.35
N PRO A 209 -8.41 30.29 3.79
CA PRO A 209 -7.51 31.00 2.90
C PRO A 209 -6.53 30.04 2.21
N GLU A 210 -6.24 30.26 0.92
CA GLU A 210 -5.46 29.35 0.07
C GLU A 210 -4.16 28.84 0.71
N LYS A 211 -3.37 29.73 1.31
CA LYS A 211 -2.12 29.36 2.01
C LYS A 211 -2.34 28.41 3.18
N HIS A 212 -3.40 28.63 3.95
CA HIS A 212 -3.75 27.78 5.10
C HIS A 212 -4.29 26.43 4.61
N GLN A 213 -5.05 26.43 3.51
CA GLN A 213 -5.56 25.21 2.90
C GLN A 213 -4.42 24.34 2.40
N MET A 214 -3.45 24.93 1.68
CA MET A 214 -2.25 24.22 1.21
C MET A 214 -1.49 23.56 2.37
N ILE A 215 -1.26 24.29 3.46
CA ILE A 215 -0.55 23.75 4.65
C ILE A 215 -1.36 22.62 5.28
N ALA A 216 -2.66 22.83 5.52
CA ALA A 216 -3.53 21.83 6.13
C ALA A 216 -3.61 20.55 5.29
N MET A 217 -3.81 20.68 3.98
CA MET A 217 -3.80 19.55 3.04
C MET A 217 -2.45 18.81 3.08
N THR A 218 -1.34 19.53 3.11
CA THR A 218 0.00 18.92 3.18
C THR A 218 0.19 18.10 4.45
N VAL A 219 -0.16 18.67 5.60
CA VAL A 219 -0.06 17.99 6.90
C VAL A 219 -0.97 16.76 6.94
N LEU A 220 -2.20 16.88 6.47
CA LEU A 220 -3.15 15.76 6.44
C LEU A 220 -2.72 14.64 5.49
N LEU A 221 -2.15 14.98 4.33
CA LEU A 221 -1.59 14.00 3.38
C LEU A 221 -0.37 13.28 3.97
N LEU A 222 0.48 14.00 4.72
CA LEU A 222 1.58 13.41 5.48
C LEU A 222 1.07 12.43 6.54
N ILE A 223 0.10 12.84 7.35
CA ILE A 223 -0.53 11.97 8.37
C ILE A 223 -1.12 10.73 7.70
N LEU A 224 -1.88 10.89 6.61
CA LEU A 224 -2.45 9.78 5.86
C LEU A 224 -1.35 8.83 5.37
N SER A 225 -0.30 9.36 4.76
CA SER A 225 0.80 8.57 4.21
C SER A 225 1.56 7.77 5.27
N ILE A 226 1.76 8.35 6.45
CA ILE A 226 2.43 7.68 7.57
C ILE A 226 1.50 6.64 8.19
N SER A 227 0.19 6.93 8.28
CA SER A 227 -0.78 6.05 8.94
C SER A 227 -0.96 4.70 8.23
N PHE A 228 -0.93 4.65 6.90
CA PHE A 228 -1.22 3.41 6.18
C PHE A 228 -0.08 2.38 6.19
N VAL A 229 1.15 2.75 6.58
CA VAL A 229 2.31 1.83 6.50
C VAL A 229 2.16 0.64 7.46
N ILE A 230 1.58 0.86 8.64
CA ILE A 230 1.35 -0.17 9.64
C ILE A 230 0.25 -1.15 9.16
N PRO A 231 -0.99 -0.70 8.87
CA PRO A 231 -2.06 -1.60 8.49
C PRO A 231 -1.77 -2.30 7.16
N CYS A 232 -1.17 -1.64 6.16
CA CYS A 232 -0.87 -2.29 4.87
C CYS A 232 0.16 -3.42 4.99
N ASN A 233 1.25 -3.20 5.74
CA ASN A 233 2.26 -4.25 5.93
C ASN A 233 1.73 -5.38 6.81
N THR A 234 0.98 -5.05 7.87
CA THR A 234 0.38 -6.06 8.75
C THR A 234 -0.71 -6.87 8.03
N ALA A 235 -1.48 -6.22 7.15
CA ALA A 235 -2.51 -6.86 6.32
C ALA A 235 -1.92 -7.93 5.39
N LEU A 236 -0.76 -7.65 4.77
CA LEU A 236 -0.07 -8.63 3.94
C LEU A 236 0.36 -9.86 4.74
N CYS A 237 0.80 -9.68 6.00
CA CYS A 237 1.11 -10.81 6.87
C CYS A 237 -0.15 -11.63 7.19
N ILE A 238 -1.23 -10.96 7.60
CA ILE A 238 -2.50 -11.62 7.95
C ILE A 238 -3.06 -12.40 6.77
N LEU A 239 -2.93 -11.90 5.54
CA LEU A 239 -3.41 -12.56 4.33
C LEU A 239 -2.87 -14.00 4.19
N PHE A 240 -1.59 -14.22 4.53
CA PHE A 240 -1.00 -15.56 4.48
C PHE A 240 -1.44 -16.43 5.67
N GLU A 241 -1.65 -15.84 6.83
CA GLU A 241 -2.07 -16.56 8.05
C GLU A 241 -3.52 -17.11 7.96
N GLN A 242 -4.35 -16.58 7.06
CA GLN A 242 -5.74 -17.04 6.90
C GLN A 242 -5.87 -18.33 6.07
N PHE A 243 -4.81 -18.76 5.39
CA PHE A 243 -4.87 -19.86 4.43
C PHE A 243 -3.72 -20.85 4.66
N ASP A 244 -4.06 -22.12 4.92
CA ASP A 244 -3.06 -23.18 5.01
C ASP A 244 -2.59 -23.61 3.60
N GLY A 245 -1.27 -23.79 3.42
CA GLY A 245 -0.59 -24.36 2.24
C GLY A 245 -1.31 -24.28 0.89
N SER A 246 -2.15 -25.26 0.60
CA SER A 246 -2.88 -25.41 -0.68
C SER A 246 -3.75 -24.22 -1.13
N ASN A 247 -4.08 -23.30 -0.22
CA ASN A 247 -4.92 -22.13 -0.49
C ASN A 247 -4.13 -20.85 -0.86
N VAL A 248 -2.81 -20.93 -1.10
CA VAL A 248 -1.98 -19.82 -1.60
C VAL A 248 -2.55 -19.22 -2.90
N LYS A 249 -3.22 -20.02 -3.74
CA LYS A 249 -3.92 -19.52 -4.95
C LYS A 249 -5.03 -18.52 -4.62
N THR A 250 -5.73 -18.69 -3.50
CA THR A 250 -6.80 -17.77 -3.05
C THR A 250 -6.22 -16.46 -2.52
N ALA A 251 -5.11 -16.54 -1.79
CA ALA A 251 -4.31 -15.39 -1.39
C ALA A 251 -3.78 -14.59 -2.62
N SER A 252 -3.33 -15.29 -3.67
CA SER A 252 -2.88 -14.69 -4.92
C SER A 252 -4.04 -14.03 -5.70
N LYS A 253 -5.19 -14.70 -5.83
CA LYS A 253 -6.40 -14.14 -6.45
C LYS A 253 -6.87 -12.86 -5.75
N SER A 254 -6.82 -12.83 -4.41
CA SER A 254 -7.17 -11.64 -3.64
C SER A 254 -6.20 -10.49 -3.91
N ARG A 255 -4.90 -10.77 -4.02
CA ARG A 255 -3.91 -9.77 -4.44
C ARG A 255 -4.12 -9.27 -5.87
N CYS A 256 -4.63 -10.10 -6.78
CA CYS A 256 -5.00 -9.64 -8.13
C CYS A 256 -6.04 -8.51 -8.06
N VAL A 257 -7.04 -8.63 -7.16
CA VAL A 257 -8.06 -7.59 -6.97
C VAL A 257 -7.43 -6.28 -6.53
N MET A 258 -6.49 -6.32 -5.58
CA MET A 258 -5.74 -5.15 -5.13
C MET A 258 -5.06 -4.44 -6.32
N TRP A 259 -4.33 -5.19 -7.14
CA TRP A 259 -3.57 -4.63 -8.26
C TRP A 259 -4.47 -4.14 -9.40
N PHE A 260 -5.59 -4.82 -9.63
CA PHE A 260 -6.60 -4.38 -10.59
C PHE A 260 -7.20 -3.02 -10.19
N LEU A 261 -7.66 -2.91 -8.93
CA LEU A 261 -8.21 -1.65 -8.41
C LEU A 261 -7.16 -0.54 -8.37
N ALA A 262 -5.92 -0.86 -7.99
CA ALA A 262 -4.81 0.08 -8.04
C ALA A 262 -4.52 0.57 -9.47
N SER A 263 -4.65 -0.29 -10.48
CA SER A 263 -4.47 0.08 -11.89
C SER A 263 -5.58 1.00 -12.40
N ILE A 264 -6.83 0.71 -12.07
CA ILE A 264 -7.96 1.59 -12.40
C ILE A 264 -7.78 2.94 -11.72
N SER A 265 -7.42 2.91 -10.43
CA SER A 265 -7.14 4.10 -9.62
C SER A 265 -6.08 4.98 -10.28
N THR A 266 -4.92 4.41 -10.67
CA THR A 266 -3.82 5.19 -11.25
C THR A 266 -4.14 5.72 -12.64
N LEU A 267 -4.89 4.97 -13.46
CA LEU A 267 -5.30 5.40 -14.80
C LEU A 267 -6.33 6.54 -14.78
N THR A 268 -7.22 6.56 -13.78
CA THR A 268 -8.38 7.47 -13.78
C THR A 268 -8.18 8.71 -12.91
N PHE A 269 -7.38 8.63 -11.85
CA PHE A 269 -7.30 9.67 -10.82
C PHE A 269 -6.86 11.03 -11.35
N SER A 270 -5.77 11.09 -12.12
CA SER A 270 -5.22 12.36 -12.63
C SER A 270 -6.23 13.15 -13.47
N LYS A 271 -6.97 12.45 -14.34
CA LYS A 271 -8.01 13.04 -15.19
C LYS A 271 -9.17 13.56 -14.37
N VAL A 272 -9.64 12.79 -13.39
CA VAL A 272 -10.75 13.20 -12.52
C VAL A 272 -10.34 14.38 -11.65
N LEU A 273 -9.10 14.37 -11.13
CA LEU A 273 -8.54 15.47 -10.33
C LEU A 273 -8.53 16.78 -11.11
N VAL A 274 -8.03 16.78 -12.35
CA VAL A 274 -7.96 18.00 -13.17
C VAL A 274 -9.34 18.46 -13.65
N THR A 275 -10.27 17.53 -13.90
CA THR A 275 -11.59 17.86 -14.47
C THR A 275 -12.60 18.27 -13.40
N TYR A 276 -12.63 17.58 -12.27
CA TYR A 276 -13.69 17.70 -11.24
C TYR A 276 -13.16 18.11 -9.87
N GLY A 277 -11.84 18.25 -9.72
CA GLY A 277 -11.20 18.65 -8.47
C GLY A 277 -10.96 17.50 -7.48
N PHE A 278 -10.19 17.81 -6.44
CA PHE A 278 -9.71 16.82 -5.47
C PHE A 278 -10.84 16.12 -4.70
N ALA A 279 -11.85 16.86 -4.23
CA ALA A 279 -12.93 16.27 -3.44
C ALA A 279 -13.66 15.17 -4.22
N VAL A 280 -14.02 15.43 -5.48
CA VAL A 280 -14.68 14.43 -6.35
C VAL A 280 -13.74 13.28 -6.68
N ALA A 281 -12.47 13.56 -6.98
CA ALA A 281 -11.49 12.53 -7.29
C ALA A 281 -11.20 11.60 -6.10
N PHE A 282 -11.22 12.13 -4.88
CA PHE A 282 -10.85 11.41 -3.66
C PHE A 282 -12.04 10.77 -2.92
N PHE A 283 -13.27 11.23 -3.16
CA PHE A 283 -14.47 10.72 -2.50
C PHE A 283 -14.71 9.20 -2.65
N PRO A 284 -14.52 8.57 -3.83
CA PRO A 284 -14.69 7.11 -3.97
C PRO A 284 -13.75 6.30 -3.08
N TYR A 285 -12.54 6.83 -2.81
CA TYR A 285 -11.55 6.21 -1.93
C TYR A 285 -12.04 6.23 -0.48
N PHE A 286 -12.52 7.37 -0.01
CA PHE A 286 -13.11 7.50 1.32
C PHE A 286 -14.35 6.61 1.50
N LEU A 287 -15.27 6.58 0.52
CA LEU A 287 -16.45 5.72 0.62
C LEU A 287 -16.06 4.24 0.66
N GLY A 288 -15.13 3.82 -0.22
CA GLY A 288 -14.61 2.45 -0.24
C GLY A 288 -13.93 2.05 1.06
N SER A 289 -13.17 2.96 1.69
CA SER A 289 -12.50 2.69 2.96
C SER A 289 -13.49 2.57 4.12
N VAL A 290 -14.48 3.46 4.21
CA VAL A 290 -15.55 3.39 5.24
C VAL A 290 -16.36 2.10 5.13
N VAL A 291 -16.84 1.75 3.93
CA VAL A 291 -17.63 0.53 3.71
C VAL A 291 -16.81 -0.72 4.03
N SER A 292 -15.57 -0.77 3.54
CA SER A 292 -14.68 -1.92 3.80
C SER A 292 -14.35 -2.04 5.29
N TYR A 293 -14.12 -0.91 5.97
CA TYR A 293 -13.85 -0.88 7.41
C TYR A 293 -15.03 -1.37 8.22
N ALA A 294 -16.25 -0.91 7.90
CA ALA A 294 -17.47 -1.37 8.55
C ALA A 294 -17.62 -2.89 8.42
N VAL A 295 -17.41 -3.45 7.22
CA VAL A 295 -17.43 -4.90 7.01
C VAL A 295 -16.33 -5.59 7.82
N MET A 296 -15.09 -5.07 7.82
CA MET A 296 -13.99 -5.64 8.60
C MET A 296 -14.30 -5.71 10.09
N LEU A 297 -14.97 -4.72 10.70
CA LEU A 297 -15.32 -4.76 12.12
C LEU A 297 -16.10 -6.02 12.51
N PHE A 298 -16.91 -6.57 11.60
CA PHE A 298 -17.70 -7.79 11.82
C PHE A 298 -16.94 -9.08 11.54
N ILE A 299 -16.08 -9.09 10.52
CA ILE A 299 -15.41 -10.32 10.05
C ILE A 299 -13.96 -10.46 10.52
N PHE A 300 -13.43 -9.48 11.27
CA PHE A 300 -12.04 -9.49 11.73
C PHE A 300 -11.79 -10.68 12.67
N PRO A 301 -10.76 -11.50 12.43
CA PRO A 301 -10.43 -12.64 13.28
C PRO A 301 -9.97 -12.18 14.67
N SER A 302 -10.87 -12.24 15.67
CA SER A 302 -10.54 -11.93 17.06
C SER A 302 -11.50 -12.59 18.04
N LYS A 303 -10.98 -13.05 19.18
CA LYS A 303 -11.76 -13.58 20.32
C LYS A 303 -12.51 -12.50 21.12
N HIS A 304 -12.17 -11.22 20.95
CA HIS A 304 -12.78 -10.11 21.69
C HIS A 304 -13.42 -9.11 20.72
N SER A 305 -14.57 -8.54 21.07
CA SER A 305 -15.21 -7.45 20.30
C SER A 305 -14.32 -6.19 20.28
N PHE A 306 -14.31 -5.44 19.17
CA PHE A 306 -13.59 -4.18 19.11
C PHE A 306 -14.47 -3.12 19.77
N VAL A 307 -13.99 -2.49 20.85
CA VAL A 307 -14.70 -1.38 21.49
C VAL A 307 -13.95 -0.11 21.11
N ILE A 308 -14.61 0.73 20.31
CA ILE A 308 -14.17 2.11 20.07
C ILE A 308 -14.42 2.84 21.40
N LYS A 309 -13.35 3.17 22.12
CA LYS A 309 -13.44 4.16 23.20
C LYS A 309 -13.45 5.52 22.51
N LEU A 310 -14.65 6.06 22.28
CA LEU A 310 -14.84 7.48 21.97
C LEU A 310 -14.38 8.34 23.14
#